data_AF-A0A653BQA7-F1
#
_entry.id   AF-A0A653BQA7-F1
#
_cell.length_a   1.000
_cell.length_b   1.000
_cell.length_c   1.000
_cell.angle_alpha   90.00
_cell.angle_beta   90.00
_cell.angle_gamma   90.00
#
_symmetry.space_group_name_H-M   'P 1'
#
loop_
_entity.id
_entity.type
_entity.pdbx_description
1 polymer ?
#
loop_
_entity_poly.entity_id
_entity_poly.type
_entity_poly.pdbx_seq_one_letter_code
_entity_poly.pdbx_strand_id
1 'polypeptide(L)'
;MSIVLVVFPGAPKPTSEAMRAEQRLDEAIEMRILELVSHSEDNDFGQVLQRLLSSDIEGLPPAGLASKRALIEKIYKRLCPEQAGTVSPSYICDID
;
A
#
# COMPACT_ATOMS: atom_id res chain seq x y z
N MET A 1 18.73 0.90 6.82
CA MET A 1 18.85 2.19 6.09
C MET A 1 18.68 3.32 7.09
N SER A 2 19.52 4.36 7.05
CA SER A 2 19.42 5.53 7.92
C SER A 2 19.08 6.76 7.08
N ILE A 3 18.14 7.59 7.57
CA ILE A 3 17.73 8.83 6.91
C ILE A 3 17.64 9.95 7.95
N VAL A 4 18.13 11.14 7.61
CA VAL A 4 17.99 12.36 8.42
C VAL A 4 17.24 13.38 7.57
N LEU A 5 16.09 13.84 8.07
CA LEU A 5 15.22 14.78 7.37
C LEU A 5 15.25 16.13 8.11
N VAL A 6 15.84 17.15 7.49
CA VAL A 6 15.95 18.51 8.05
C VAL A 6 14.97 19.43 7.33
N VAL A 7 14.03 20.03 8.07
CA VAL A 7 13.00 20.92 7.51
C VAL A 7 13.23 22.38 7.93
N PHE A 8 13.07 23.29 6.98
CA PHE A 8 13.11 24.73 7.20
C PHE A 8 11.69 25.31 7.38
N PRO A 9 11.53 26.55 7.88
CA PRO A 9 10.21 27.17 8.08
C PRO A 9 9.32 27.25 6.83
N GLY A 10 9.90 27.17 5.62
CA GLY A 10 9.19 27.13 4.34
C GLY A 10 8.84 25.72 3.84
N ALA A 11 9.02 24.68 4.65
CA ALA A 11 8.68 23.32 4.24
C ALA A 11 7.18 23.16 3.95
N PRO A 12 6.79 22.25 3.03
CA PRO A 12 5.38 21.97 2.76
C PRO A 12 4.62 21.63 4.04
N LYS A 13 3.51 22.34 4.26
CA LYS A 13 2.62 22.05 5.38
C LYS A 13 1.58 21.02 4.95
N PRO A 14 1.12 20.15 5.87
CA PRO A 14 -0.02 19.29 5.58
C PRO A 14 -1.23 20.15 5.21
N THR A 15 -1.90 19.80 4.11
CA THR A 15 -3.14 20.44 3.68
C THR A 15 -4.31 19.51 3.93
N SER A 16 -5.48 20.08 4.22
CA SER A 16 -6.71 19.29 4.41
C SER A 16 -7.09 18.51 3.15
N GLU A 17 -6.77 19.05 1.97
CA GLU A 17 -6.95 18.38 0.69
C GLU A 17 -6.06 17.14 0.56
N ALA A 18 -4.76 17.26 0.85
CA ALA A 18 -3.84 16.13 0.80
C ALA A 18 -4.24 15.02 1.77
N MET A 19 -4.68 15.37 2.98
CA MET A 19 -5.17 14.39 3.96
C MET A 19 -6.44 13.67 3.48
N ARG A 20 -7.38 14.40 2.85
CA ARG A 20 -8.59 13.80 2.29
C ARG A 20 -8.28 12.92 1.08
N ALA A 21 -7.35 13.32 0.23
CA ALA A 21 -6.90 12.52 -0.90
C ALA A 21 -6.25 11.21 -0.44
N GLU A 22 -5.40 11.29 0.58
CA GLU A 22 -4.76 10.12 1.21
C GLU A 22 -5.80 9.15 1.77
N GLN A 23 -6.81 9.65 2.49
CA GLN A 23 -7.88 8.81 3.03
C GLN A 23 -8.69 8.11 1.92
N ARG A 24 -9.05 8.83 0.85
CA ARG A 24 -9.79 8.24 -0.28
C ARG A 24 -8.98 7.16 -0.97
N LEU A 25 -7.66 7.36 -1.11
CA LEU A 25 -6.78 6.36 -1.69
C LEU A 25 -6.72 5.10 -0.81
N ASP A 26 -6.61 5.26 0.51
CA ASP A 26 -6.59 4.13 1.45
C ASP A 26 -7.89 3.32 1.37
N GLU A 27 -9.04 3.99 1.32
CA GLU A 27 -10.36 3.37 1.12
C GLU A 27 -10.45 2.65 -0.23
N ALA A 28 -9.95 3.26 -1.31
CA ALA A 28 -9.92 2.64 -2.63
C ALA A 28 -9.04 1.37 -2.66
N ILE A 29 -7.86 1.43 -2.05
CA ILE A 29 -6.96 0.28 -1.93
C ILE A 29 -7.64 -0.85 -1.14
N GLU A 30 -8.32 -0.53 -0.04
CA GLU A 30 -9.06 -1.52 0.75
C GLU A 30 -10.15 -2.21 -0.06
N MET A 31 -10.98 -1.43 -0.79
CA MET A 31 -12.01 -1.98 -1.66
C MET A 31 -11.43 -2.89 -2.75
N ARG A 32 -10.32 -2.49 -3.37
CA ARG A 32 -9.65 -3.32 -4.39
C ARG A 32 -9.10 -4.62 -3.82
N ILE A 33 -8.50 -4.59 -2.64
CA ILE A 33 -8.02 -5.83 -1.98
C ILE A 33 -9.19 -6.76 -1.66
N LEU A 34 -10.29 -6.21 -1.12
CA LEU A 34 -11.51 -6.96 -0.84
C LEU A 34 -12.07 -7.64 -2.10
N GLU A 35 -12.15 -6.90 -3.21
CA GLU A 35 -12.55 -7.45 -4.51
C GLU A 35 -11.61 -8.58 -4.93
N LEU A 36 -10.29 -8.38 -4.88
CA LEU A 36 -9.32 -9.40 -5.32
C LEU A 36 -9.39 -10.68 -4.48
N VAL A 37 -9.49 -10.54 -3.16
CA VAL A 37 -9.56 -11.66 -2.21
C VAL A 37 -10.88 -12.41 -2.33
N SER A 38 -12.01 -11.72 -2.53
CA SER A 38 -13.32 -12.37 -2.68
C SER A 38 -13.46 -13.23 -3.94
N HIS A 39 -12.70 -12.93 -4.99
CA HIS A 39 -12.75 -13.68 -6.25
C HIS A 39 -11.84 -14.92 -6.28
N SER A 40 -11.01 -15.17 -5.26
CA SER A 40 -10.15 -16.36 -5.22
C SER A 40 -9.77 -16.74 -3.79
N GLU A 41 -10.05 -17.99 -3.40
CA GLU A 41 -9.81 -18.50 -2.05
C GLU A 41 -8.31 -18.65 -1.71
N ASP A 42 -7.44 -18.78 -2.71
CA ASP A 42 -5.98 -18.99 -2.56
C ASP A 42 -5.15 -17.86 -3.20
N ASN A 43 -5.43 -16.61 -2.86
CA ASN A 43 -4.56 -15.50 -3.25
C ASN A 43 -3.44 -15.30 -2.24
N ASP A 44 -2.24 -15.77 -2.56
CA ASP A 44 -1.00 -15.33 -1.91
C ASP A 44 -0.87 -13.79 -1.99
N PHE A 45 -0.35 -13.16 -0.94
CA PHE A 45 -0.03 -11.74 -0.89
C PHE A 45 0.72 -11.24 -2.13
N GLY A 46 1.68 -12.03 -2.65
CA GLY A 46 2.40 -11.69 -3.87
C GLY A 46 1.49 -11.53 -5.09
N GLN A 47 0.50 -12.42 -5.25
CA GLN A 47 -0.48 -12.35 -6.35
C GLN A 47 -1.42 -11.17 -6.19
N VAL A 48 -1.87 -10.87 -4.96
CA VAL A 48 -2.70 -9.68 -4.68
C VAL A 48 -1.93 -8.41 -5.04
N LEU A 49 -0.65 -8.32 -4.64
CA LEU A 49 0.19 -7.17 -4.93
C LEU A 49 0.41 -6.99 -6.44
N GLN A 50 0.68 -8.08 -7.18
CA GLN A 50 0.84 -8.03 -8.63
C GLN A 50 -0.46 -7.57 -9.32
N ARG A 51 -1.62 -8.06 -8.89
CA ARG A 51 -2.92 -7.63 -9.42
C ARG A 51 -3.21 -6.17 -9.10
N LEU A 52 -2.89 -5.70 -7.90
CA LEU A 52 -2.98 -4.29 -7.54
C LEU A 52 -2.05 -3.40 -8.37
N LEU A 53 -0.83 -3.85 -8.67
CA LEU A 53 0.11 -3.13 -9.55
C LEU A 53 -0.40 -3.04 -10.99
N SER A 54 -1.08 -4.07 -11.47
CA SER A 54 -1.73 -4.06 -12.80
C SER A 54 -3.06 -3.29 -12.81
N SER A 55 -3.59 -2.94 -11.64
CA SER A 55 -4.81 -2.14 -11.51
C SER A 55 -4.43 -0.66 -11.59
N ASP A 56 -5.15 0.10 -12.41
CA ASP A 56 -4.94 1.55 -12.50
C ASP A 56 -5.60 2.22 -11.28
N ILE A 57 -4.79 2.53 -10.25
CA ILE A 57 -5.23 3.19 -9.02
C ILE A 57 -4.83 4.67 -9.11
N GLU A 58 -5.82 5.54 -9.24
CA GLU A 58 -5.60 6.97 -9.26
C GLU A 58 -5.15 7.51 -7.90
N GLY A 59 -4.36 8.58 -7.90
CA GLY A 59 -3.96 9.30 -6.68
C GLY A 59 -2.80 8.66 -5.92
N LEU A 60 -2.14 7.63 -6.48
CA LEU A 60 -0.96 7.03 -5.87
C LEU A 60 0.14 8.07 -5.61
N PRO A 61 0.88 7.95 -4.48
CA PRO A 61 2.05 8.77 -4.23
C PRO A 61 3.08 8.64 -5.36
N PRO A 62 4.02 9.58 -5.53
CA PRO A 62 5.08 9.47 -6.52
C PRO A 62 5.94 8.20 -6.39
N ALA A 63 6.02 7.63 -5.17
CA ALA A 63 6.67 6.36 -4.88
C ALA A 63 5.79 5.12 -5.22
N GLY A 64 4.61 5.33 -5.79
CA GLY A 64 3.67 4.30 -6.22
C GLY A 64 3.14 3.42 -5.08
N LEU A 65 2.70 2.23 -5.46
CA LEU A 65 2.12 1.23 -4.54
C LEU A 65 3.12 0.75 -3.48
N ALA A 66 4.43 0.86 -3.73
CA ALA A 66 5.48 0.45 -2.79
C ALA A 66 5.39 1.22 -1.46
N SER A 67 5.10 2.53 -1.51
CA SER A 67 4.88 3.36 -0.32
C SER A 67 3.66 2.97 0.50
N LYS A 68 2.71 2.24 -0.11
CA LYS A 68 1.47 1.77 0.52
C LYS A 68 1.55 0.30 0.95
N ARG A 69 2.68 -0.39 0.74
CA ARG A 69 2.84 -1.81 1.08
C ARG A 69 2.44 -2.13 2.51
N ALA A 70 2.82 -1.30 3.49
CA ALA A 70 2.46 -1.51 4.89
C ALA A 70 0.94 -1.49 5.14
N LEU A 71 0.21 -0.62 4.43
CA LEU A 71 -1.26 -0.57 4.48
C LEU A 71 -1.86 -1.84 3.85
N ILE A 72 -1.37 -2.21 2.67
CA ILE A 72 -1.83 -3.41 1.93
C ILE A 72 -1.60 -4.67 2.78
N GLU A 73 -0.44 -4.80 3.42
CA GLU A 73 -0.13 -5.90 4.33
C GLU A 73 -1.08 -5.94 5.53
N LYS A 74 -1.37 -4.79 6.13
CA LYS A 74 -2.30 -4.69 7.27
C LYS A 74 -3.72 -5.11 6.87
N ILE A 75 -4.20 -4.65 5.72
CA ILE A 75 -5.53 -5.00 5.20
C ILE A 75 -5.58 -6.48 4.87
N TYR A 76 -4.59 -7.00 4.12
CA TYR A 76 -4.53 -8.40 3.74
C TYR A 76 -4.50 -9.33 4.96
N LYS A 77 -3.66 -9.07 5.96
CA LYS A 77 -3.61 -9.87 7.20
C LYS A 77 -4.94 -9.88 7.97
N ARG A 78 -5.73 -8.80 7.88
CA ARG A 78 -7.06 -8.72 8.49
C ARG A 78 -8.11 -9.53 7.72
N LEU A 79 -8.01 -9.57 6.39
CA LEU A 79 -8.97 -10.27 5.53
C LEU A 79 -8.64 -11.77 5.36
N CYS A 80 -7.35 -12.10 5.38
CA CYS A 80 -6.78 -13.41 5.09
C CYS A 80 -5.84 -13.84 6.23
N PRO A 81 -6.35 -14.09 7.46
CA PRO A 81 -5.50 -14.42 8.61
C PRO A 81 -4.72 -15.74 8.41
N GLU A 82 -5.33 -16.73 7.75
CA GLU A 82 -4.71 -18.03 7.46
C GLU A 82 -3.54 -17.90 6.47
N GLN A 83 -3.62 -16.94 5.54
CA GLN A 83 -2.55 -16.68 4.56
C GLN A 83 -1.57 -15.59 5.02
N ALA A 84 -1.65 -15.10 6.26
CA ALA A 84 -0.79 -14.03 6.77
C ALA A 84 0.71 -14.37 6.74
N GLY A 85 1.06 -15.67 6.74
CA GLY A 85 2.43 -16.16 6.61
C GLY A 85 3.03 -16.03 5.20
N THR A 86 2.20 -15.76 4.19
CA THR A 86 2.65 -15.49 2.81
C THR A 86 3.22 -14.08 2.63
N VAL A 87 2.95 -13.19 3.59
CA VAL A 87 3.56 -11.87 3.63
C VAL A 87 5.04 -12.03 3.96
N SER A 88 5.87 -12.06 2.92
CA SER A 88 7.31 -12.14 3.08
C SER A 88 7.83 -10.91 3.85
N PRO A 89 8.69 -11.09 4.87
CA PRO A 89 9.33 -9.97 5.55
C PRO A 89 10.19 -9.23 4.52
N SER A 90 9.74 -8.04 4.13
CA SER A 90 10.40 -7.22 3.12
C SER A 90 11.73 -6.69 3.64
N TYR A 91 12.83 -7.38 3.32
CA TYR A 91 14.17 -6.80 3.31
C TYR A 91 14.65 -6.43 1.91
N ILE A 92 13.75 -6.29 0.94
CA ILE A 92 14.11 -6.04 -0.45
C ILE A 92 13.46 -4.73 -0.91
N CYS A 93 14.17 -3.64 -0.65
CA CYS A 93 14.19 -2.48 -1.53
C CYS A 93 15.37 -2.66 -2.48
N ASP A 94 15.34 -3.64 -3.37
CA ASP A 94 16.25 -3.66 -4.51
C ASP A 94 15.60 -2.80 -5.60
N ILE A 95 16.04 -1.54 -5.61
CA ILE A 95 15.86 -0.62 -6.72
C ILE A 95 17.03 -0.94 -7.67
N ASP A 96 16.74 -1.59 -8.80
CA ASP A 96 17.59 -1.54 -9.99
C ASP A 96 17.24 -0.29 -10.82
#